data_AF-A0A5C5AR10-F1
#
_entry.id   AF-A0A5C5AR10-F1
#
_cell.length_a   1.000
_cell.length_b   1.000
_cell.length_c   1.000
_cell.angle_alpha   90.00
_cell.angle_beta   90.00
_cell.angle_gamma   90.00
#
_symmetry.space_group_name_H-M   'P 1'
#
loop_
_entity.id
_entity.type
_entity.pdbx_description
1 polymer ?
#
loop_
_entity_poly.entity_id
_entity_poly.type
_entity_poly.pdbx_seq_one_letter_code
_entity_poly.pdbx_strand_id
1 'polypeptide(L)' 'MCALCRNTGIIRKEIYSGVTLTEGCNCEVAKQQQEENDKRWQAWLIKFESMKQKLQRKQQQKVS' A
#
# COMPACT_ATOMS: atom_id res chain seq x y z
N MET A 1 14.62 -13.51 13.54
CA MET A 1 14.38 -13.67 12.08
C MET A 1 13.20 -14.62 11.89
N CYS A 2 12.13 -14.19 11.22
CA CYS A 2 10.96 -15.05 10.95
C CYS A 2 11.35 -16.13 9.92
N ALA A 3 11.20 -17.40 10.28
CA ALA A 3 11.57 -18.53 9.42
C ALA A 3 10.72 -18.62 8.13
N LEU A 4 9.45 -18.19 8.20
CA LEU A 4 8.50 -18.30 7.08
C LEU A 4 8.76 -17.28 5.98
N CYS A 5 8.94 -16.01 6.35
CA CYS A 5 9.11 -14.90 5.39
C CYS A 5 10.53 -14.38 5.30
N ARG A 6 11.49 -14.93 6.08
CA ARG A 6 12.87 -14.45 6.19
C ARG A 6 12.95 -12.94 6.47
N ASN A 7 12.08 -12.45 7.37
CA ASN A 7 11.90 -11.04 7.72
C ASN A 7 11.44 -10.10 6.58
N THR A 8 11.00 -10.62 5.43
CA THR A 8 10.48 -9.75 4.36
C THR A 8 9.05 -9.26 4.63
N GLY A 9 8.32 -9.94 5.52
CA GLY A 9 6.89 -9.72 5.76
C GLY A 9 5.97 -10.41 4.73
N ILE A 10 6.54 -11.03 3.69
CA ILE A 10 5.81 -11.68 2.59
C ILE A 10 6.25 -13.13 2.48
N ILE A 11 5.30 -14.04 2.33
CA ILE A 11 5.53 -15.46 2.07
C ILE A 11 5.36 -15.70 0.56
N ARG A 12 6.33 -16.37 -0.06
CA ARG A 12 6.26 -16.80 -1.47
C ARG A 12 6.43 -18.31 -1.53
N LYS A 13 5.45 -19.00 -2.08
CA LYS A 13 5.46 -20.46 -2.20
C LYS A 13 5.00 -20.87 -3.60
N GLU A 14 5.83 -21.61 -4.32
CA GLU A 14 5.41 -22.23 -5.58
C GLU A 14 4.39 -23.34 -5.29
N ILE A 15 3.23 -23.27 -5.94
CA ILE A 15 2.13 -24.25 -5.79
C ILE A 15 1.98 -25.14 -7.03
N TYR A 16 2.36 -24.64 -8.20
CA TYR A 16 2.52 -25.38 -9.46
C TYR A 16 3.71 -24.80 -10.21
N SER A 17 4.24 -25.53 -11.21
CA SER A 17 5.34 -25.03 -12.05
C SER A 17 5.00 -23.64 -12.62
N GLY A 18 5.77 -22.63 -12.21
CA GLY A 18 5.58 -21.24 -12.63
C GLY A 18 4.45 -20.48 -11.92
N VAL A 19 3.72 -21.10 -10.98
CA VAL A 19 2.63 -20.47 -10.21
C VAL A 19 3.05 -20.31 -8.75
N THR A 20 3.24 -19.07 -8.31
CA THR A 20 3.63 -18.73 -6.93
C THR A 20 2.48 -18.08 -6.17
N LEU A 21 2.09 -18.70 -5.05
CA LEU A 21 1.25 -18.09 -4.04
C LEU A 21 2.06 -17.04 -3.26
N THR A 22 1.53 -15.83 -3.20
CA THR A 22 2.12 -14.72 -2.45
C THR A 22 1.15 -14.26 -1.37
N GLU A 23 1.55 -14.36 -0.11
CA GLU A 23 0.72 -14.06 1.05
C GLU A 23 1.45 -13.14 2.04
N GLY A 24 0.69 -12.39 2.83
CA GLY A 24 1.23 -11.65 3.97
C GLY A 24 1.65 -12.59 5.09
N CYS A 25 2.74 -12.27 5.78
CA CYS A 25 3.11 -12.93 7.03
C CYS A 25 2.44 -12.23 8.21
N ASN A 26 2.32 -12.92 9.36
CA ASN A 26 1.80 -12.34 10.61
C ASN A 26 2.90 -12.02 11.63
N CYS A 27 4.17 -12.01 11.20
CA CYS A 27 5.31 -11.68 12.06
C CYS A 27 5.37 -10.17 12.38
N GLU A 28 6.16 -9.80 13.40
CA GLU A 28 6.30 -8.41 13.83
C GLU A 28 6.72 -7.44 12.71
N VAL A 29 7.64 -7.86 11.85
CA VAL A 29 8.06 -7.05 10.69
C VAL A 29 6.89 -6.77 9.75
N ALA A 30 6.03 -7.76 9.51
CA ALA A 30 4.86 -7.60 8.64
C ALA A 30 3.83 -6.65 9.26
N LYS A 31 3.62 -6.73 10.58
CA LYS A 31 2.72 -5.81 11.30
C LYS A 31 3.21 -4.38 11.24
N GLN A 32 4.49 -4.14 11.49
CA GLN A 32 5.10 -2.81 11.40
C GLN A 32 5.00 -2.24 9.97
N GLN A 33 5.26 -3.06 8.95
CA GLN A 33 5.07 -2.66 7.56
C GLN A 33 3.61 -2.32 7.26
N GLN A 34 2.65 -3.10 7.77
CA GLN A 34 1.22 -2.82 7.59
C GLN A 34 0.85 -1.46 8.20
N GLU A 35 1.24 -1.21 9.45
CA GLU A 35 0.98 0.07 10.12
C GLU A 35 1.61 1.26 9.39
N GLU A 36 2.83 1.11 8.86
CA GLU A 36 3.49 2.15 8.09
C GLU A 36 2.77 2.40 6.75
N ASN A 37 2.35 1.32 6.07
CA ASN A 37 1.60 1.41 4.82
C ASN A 37 0.24 2.08 5.05
N ASP A 38 -0.44 1.78 6.15
CA ASP A 38 -1.71 2.41 6.49
C ASP A 38 -1.53 3.92 6.73
N LYS A 39 -0.46 4.34 7.44
CA LYS A 39 -0.12 5.75 7.60
C LYS A 39 0.14 6.44 6.26
N ARG A 40 0.92 5.80 5.37
CA ARG A 40 1.21 6.31 4.02
C ARG A 40 -0.06 6.41 3.18
N TRP A 41 -0.96 5.44 3.30
CA TRP A 41 -2.25 5.43 2.60
C TRP A 41 -3.14 6.59 3.05
N GLN A 42 -3.29 6.82 4.35
CA GLN A 42 -4.06 7.96 4.86
C GLN A 42 -3.48 9.31 4.40
N ALA A 43 -2.16 9.47 4.44
CA ALA A 43 -1.50 10.68 3.94
C ALA A 43 -1.75 10.88 2.43
N TRP A 44 -1.74 9.80 1.65
CA TRP A 44 -2.04 9.85 0.22
C TRP A 44 -3.49 10.27 -0.04
N LEU A 45 -4.46 9.74 0.73
CA LEU A 45 -5.88 10.12 0.60
C LEU A 45 -6.10 11.62 0.84
N ILE A 46 -5.49 12.18 1.88
CA ILE A 46 -5.57 13.63 2.16
C ILE A 46 -5.01 14.44 0.99
N LYS A 47 -3.84 14.02 0.47
CA LYS A 47 -3.20 14.68 -0.67
C LYS A 47 -4.09 14.61 -1.92
N PHE A 48 -4.66 13.43 -2.17
CA PHE A 48 -5.55 13.17 -3.30
C PHE A 48 -6.77 14.08 -3.28
N GLU A 49 -7.44 14.21 -2.13
CA GLU A 49 -8.61 15.07 -1.99
C GLU A 49 -8.27 16.56 -2.19
N SER A 50 -7.10 17.00 -1.70
CA SER A 50 -6.60 18.35 -1.98
C SER A 50 -6.37 18.59 -3.48
N MET A 51 -5.85 17.60 -4.21
CA MET A 51 -5.62 17.70 -5.66
C MET A 51 -6.95 17.81 -6.42
N LYS A 52 -7.97 17.02 -6.04
CA LYS A 52 -9.31 17.11 -6.62
C LYS A 52 -9.91 18.52 -6.46
N GLN A 53 -9.86 19.08 -5.25
CA GLN A 53 -10.37 20.43 -5.00
C GLN A 53 -9.65 21.50 -5.84
N LYS A 54 -8.32 21.38 -5.98
CA LYS A 54 -7.54 22.28 -6.85
C LYS A 54 -7.96 22.17 -8.32
N LEU A 55 -8.22 20.96 -8.81
CA LEU A 55 -8.69 20.76 -10.18
C LEU A 55 -10.08 21.37 -10.40
N GLN A 56 -11.01 21.20 -9.46
CA GLN A 56 -12.35 21.80 -9.52
C GLN A 56 -12.28 23.34 -9.58
N ARG A 57 -11.47 23.97 -8.72
CA ARG A 57 -11.28 25.44 -8.75
C ARG A 57 -10.71 25.93 -10.08
N LYS A 58 -9.73 25.21 -10.65
CA LYS A 58 -9.16 25.52 -11.97
C LYS A 58 -10.19 25.40 -13.10
N GLN A 59 -11.11 24.44 -13.03
CA GLN A 59 -12.18 24.32 -14.02
C GLN A 59 -13.16 25.49 -13.90
N GLN A 60 -13.59 25.86 -12.69
CA GLN A 60 -14.48 27.00 -12.47
C GLN A 60 -13.88 28.33 -12.96
N GLN A 61 -12.60 28.57 -12.70
CA GLN A 61 -11.90 29.78 -13.17
C GLN A 61 -11.78 29.87 -14.71
N LYS A 62 -11.83 28.74 -15.44
CA LYS A 62 -11.80 28.74 -16.91
C LYS A 62 -13.17 29.01 -17.55
N VAL A 63 -14.24 28.93 -16.77
CA VAL A 63 -15.63 29.12 -17.23
C VAL A 63 -16.15 30.53 -16.94
N SER A 64 -15.51 31.26 -16.02
CA SER A 64 -15.70 32.70 -15.78
C SER A 64 -14.92 33.54 -16.79
#